data_AF-A0A0Q6K8L7-F1
#
_entry.id   AF-A0A0Q6K8L7-F1
#
_cell.length_a   1.000
_cell.length_b   1.000
_cell.length_c   1.000
_cell.angle_alpha   90.00
_cell.angle_beta   90.00
_cell.angle_gamma   90.00
#
_symmetry.space_group_name_H-M   'P 1'
#
loop_
_entity.id
_entity.type
_entity.pdbx_description
1 polymer ?
#
loop_
_entity_poly.entity_id
_entity_poly.type
_entity_poly.pdbx_seq_one_letter_code
_entity_poly.pdbx_strand_id
1 'polypeptide(L)' 'MIAAHVTHLGLSDDVQRALSQRAPIEQAKGMLMATHRIDADAAFSLLVDRSQGTNRKLRDIAQELVDEASTES' A
#
# COMPACT_ATOMS: atom_id res chain seq x y z
N MET A 1 42.86 -0.09 17.80
CA MET A 1 42.18 -1.23 17.14
C MET A 1 40.97 -1.61 18.00
N ILE A 2 39.77 -1.12 17.68
CA ILE A 2 38.51 -1.70 18.16
C ILE A 2 37.58 -1.80 16.94
N ALA A 3 37.30 -3.05 16.59
CA ALA A 3 36.12 -3.63 15.93
C ALA A 3 35.02 -2.63 15.51
N ALA A 4 34.64 -2.55 14.23
CA ALA A 4 33.89 -3.53 13.43
C ALA A 4 32.48 -2.97 13.16
N HIS A 5 32.31 -2.48 11.93
CA HIS A 5 31.13 -2.66 11.08
C HIS A 5 29.74 -2.77 11.78
N VAL A 6 29.04 -1.65 11.90
CA VAL A 6 27.56 -1.64 11.91
C VAL A 6 27.15 -1.39 10.45
N THR A 7 27.19 -2.43 9.62
CA THR A 7 26.09 -3.31 9.22
C THR A 7 24.86 -2.57 8.66
N HIS A 8 24.71 -2.74 7.35
CA HIS A 8 23.58 -2.47 6.46
C HIS A 8 22.18 -2.56 7.09
N LEU A 9 21.48 -1.42 7.25
CA LEU A 9 20.02 -1.39 7.47
C LEU A 9 19.26 -0.30 6.70
N GLY A 10 19.90 0.50 5.84
CA GLY A 10 19.18 1.54 5.08
C GLY A 10 18.40 1.01 3.88
N LEU A 11 18.91 -0.04 3.22
CA LEU A 11 18.36 -0.44 1.92
C LEU A 11 17.01 -1.16 2.03
N SER A 12 16.75 -1.91 3.11
CA SER A 12 15.51 -2.66 3.27
C SER A 12 14.32 -1.73 3.55
N ASP A 13 14.51 -0.76 4.43
CA ASP A 13 13.47 0.20 4.81
C ASP A 13 13.20 1.17 3.66
N ASP A 14 14.24 1.64 2.98
CA ASP A 14 14.08 2.54 1.82
C ASP A 14 13.43 1.82 0.63
N VAL A 15 13.76 0.55 0.40
CA VAL A 15 13.10 -0.26 -0.66
C VAL A 15 11.67 -0.59 -0.27
N GLN A 16 11.38 -0.98 0.97
CA GLN A 16 10.01 -1.18 1.43
C GLN A 16 9.21 0.12 1.32
N ARG A 17 9.79 1.25 1.73
CA ARG A 17 9.17 2.57 1.62
C ARG A 17 8.97 3.01 0.17
N ALA A 18 9.93 2.75 -0.72
CA ALA A 18 9.81 3.03 -2.15
C ALA A 18 8.79 2.10 -2.84
N LEU A 19 8.69 0.84 -2.40
CA LEU A 19 7.63 -0.09 -2.83
C LEU A 19 6.26 0.37 -2.29
N SER A 20 6.20 0.89 -1.06
CA SER A 20 5.05 1.57 -0.44
C SER A 20 4.73 2.92 -1.09
N GLN A 21 5.64 3.50 -1.86
CA GLN A 21 5.40 4.71 -2.66
C GLN A 21 4.93 4.42 -4.10
N ARG A 22 4.78 3.15 -4.50
CA ARG A 22 3.97 2.83 -5.70
C ARG A 22 2.60 3.48 -5.53
N ALA A 23 2.01 3.98 -6.62
CA ALA A 23 0.75 4.73 -6.56
C ALA A 23 -0.26 4.02 -5.63
N PRO A 24 -0.79 4.68 -4.58
CA PRO A 24 -1.58 4.02 -3.53
C PRO A 24 -2.72 3.15 -4.06
N ILE A 25 -3.28 3.52 -5.21
CA ILE A 25 -4.31 2.78 -5.94
C ILE A 25 -3.85 1.36 -6.29
N GLU A 26 -2.63 1.15 -6.77
CA GLU A 26 -2.15 -0.18 -7.17
C GLU A 26 -1.88 -1.09 -5.97
N GLN A 27 -1.44 -0.53 -4.85
CA GLN A 27 -1.30 -1.29 -3.61
C GLN A 27 -2.65 -1.66 -3.03
N ALA A 28 -3.56 -0.69 -2.93
CA ALA A 28 -4.92 -0.93 -2.48
C ALA A 28 -5.61 -2.00 -3.34
N LYS A 29 -5.44 -1.96 -4.67
CA LYS A 29 -5.91 -3.03 -5.57
C LYS A 29 -5.30 -4.38 -5.21
N GLY A 30 -3.97 -4.47 -5.06
CA GLY A 30 -3.30 -5.72 -4.69
C GLY A 30 -3.79 -6.29 -3.35
N MET A 31 -4.01 -5.44 -2.36
CA MET A 31 -4.57 -5.82 -1.05
C MET A 31 -6.00 -6.35 -1.20
N LEU A 32 -6.86 -5.65 -1.93
CA LEU A 32 -8.24 -6.09 -2.17
C LEU A 32 -8.29 -7.41 -2.96
N MET A 33 -7.42 -7.60 -3.95
CA MET A 33 -7.29 -8.87 -4.68
C MET A 33 -6.91 -10.01 -3.73
N ALA A 34 -5.94 -9.80 -2.83
CA ALA A 34 -5.51 -10.81 -1.87
C ALA A 34 -6.59 -11.16 -0.84
N THR A 35 -7.28 -10.14 -0.30
CA THR A 35 -8.29 -10.28 0.75
C THR A 35 -9.61 -10.83 0.21
N HIS A 36 -10.09 -10.33 -0.93
CA HIS A 36 -11.38 -10.72 -1.51
C HIS A 36 -11.29 -11.81 -2.58
N ARG A 37 -10.08 -12.23 -2.97
CA ARG A 37 -9.84 -13.24 -4.03
C ARG A 37 -10.47 -12.86 -5.37
N ILE A 38 -10.37 -11.58 -5.71
CA ILE A 38 -10.89 -10.99 -6.96
C ILE A 38 -9.74 -10.59 -7.87
N ASP A 39 -10.06 -10.33 -9.14
CA ASP A 39 -9.11 -9.77 -10.10
C ASP A 39 -8.89 -8.25 -9.90
N ALA A 40 -7.95 -7.70 -10.67
CA ALA A 40 -7.54 -6.31 -10.57
C ALA A 40 -8.64 -5.32 -11.01
N ASP A 41 -9.50 -5.72 -11.94
CA ASP A 41 -10.57 -4.87 -12.47
C ASP A 41 -11.69 -4.76 -11.43
N ALA A 42 -12.12 -5.88 -10.86
CA ALA A 42 -13.08 -5.89 -9.76
C ALA A 42 -12.56 -5.13 -8.53
N ALA A 43 -11.28 -5.29 -8.18
CA ALA A 43 -10.66 -4.53 -7.10
C ALA A 43 -10.67 -3.02 -7.35
N PHE A 44 -10.40 -2.59 -8.59
CA PHE A 44 -10.46 -1.19 -8.96
C PHE A 44 -11.89 -0.66 -8.93
N SER A 45 -12.86 -1.43 -9.42
CA SER A 45 -14.28 -1.08 -9.33
C SER A 45 -14.73 -0.85 -7.88
N LEU A 46 -14.31 -1.69 -6.93
CA LEU A 46 -14.64 -1.49 -5.51
C LEU A 46 -14.08 -0.16 -4.97
N LEU A 47 -12.86 0.22 -5.35
CA LEU A 47 -12.30 1.52 -4.97
C LEU A 47 -13.10 2.68 -5.59
N VAL A 48 -13.52 2.54 -6.85
CA VAL A 48 -14.35 3.53 -7.55
C VAL A 48 -15.73 3.66 -6.89
N ASP A 49 -16.39 2.55 -6.56
CA ASP A 49 -17.68 2.55 -5.90
C ASP A 49 -17.60 3.23 -4.53
N ARG A 50 -16.55 2.95 -3.75
CA ARG A 50 -16.29 3.62 -2.47
C ARG A 50 -16.00 5.12 -2.65
N SER A 51 -15.25 5.49 -3.69
CA SER A 51 -14.96 6.88 -4.05
C SER A 51 -16.21 7.67 -4.38
N GLN A 52 -17.08 7.10 -5.21
CA GLN A 52 -18.35 7.72 -5.59
C GLN A 52 -19.31 7.80 -4.40
N GLY A 53 -19.46 6.72 -3.63
CA GLY A 53 -20.34 6.68 -2.47
C GLY A 53 -19.94 7.63 -1.33
N THR A 54 -18.65 7.99 -1.24
CA THR A 54 -18.14 8.93 -0.23
C THR A 54 -17.83 10.32 -0.77
N ASN A 55 -17.94 10.53 -2.09
CA ASN A 55 -17.53 11.76 -2.78
C ASN A 55 -16.09 12.21 -2.43
N ARG A 56 -15.18 11.24 -2.26
CA ARG A 56 -13.76 11.47 -1.96
C ARG A 56 -12.91 11.01 -3.13
N LYS A 57 -11.73 11.62 -3.30
CA LYS A 57 -10.82 11.24 -4.38
C LYS A 57 -10.39 9.78 -4.18
N LEU A 58 -10.43 9.01 -5.27
CA LEU A 58 -10.03 7.61 -5.31
C LEU A 58 -8.65 7.36 -4.67
N ARG A 59 -7.69 8.26 -4.95
CA ARG A 59 -6.33 8.20 -4.40
C ARG A 59 -6.31 8.33 -2.88
N ASP A 60 -7.17 9.16 -2.30
CA ASP A 60 -7.22 9.38 -0.85
C ASP A 60 -7.77 8.15 -0.14
N ILE A 61 -8.77 7.49 -0.73
CA ILE A 61 -9.33 6.22 -0.22
C ILE A 61 -8.30 5.10 -0.31
N ALA A 62 -7.58 5.03 -1.43
CA ALA A 62 -6.53 4.03 -1.61
C ALA A 62 -5.39 4.24 -0.61
N GLN A 63 -5.00 5.48 -0.34
CA GLN A 63 -4.00 5.81 0.67
C GLN A 63 -4.44 5.39 2.07
N GLU A 64 -5.68 5.72 2.45
CA GLU A 64 -6.26 5.33 3.75
C GLU A 64 -6.25 3.82 3.94
N LEU A 65 -6.63 3.04 2.92
CA LEU A 65 -6.60 1.57 3.00
C LEU A 65 -5.17 1.02 3.23
N VAL A 66 -4.18 1.61 2.56
CA VAL A 66 -2.76 1.22 2.72
C VAL A 66 -2.24 1.59 4.10
N ASP A 67 -2.60 2.77 4.59
CA ASP A 67 -2.18 3.26 5.91
C ASP A 67 -2.81 2.42 7.04
N GLU A 68 -4.08 2.04 6.91
CA GLU A 68 -4.80 1.14 7.83
C GLU A 68 -4.06 -0.20 7.95
N ALA A 69 -3.76 -0.86 6.83
CA ALA A 69 -3.07 -2.16 6.86
C ALA A 69 -1.61 -2.07 7.34
N SER A 70 -0.96 -0.91 7.17
CA SER A 70 0.40 -0.69 7.68
C SER A 70 0.43 -0.46 9.19
N THR A 71 -0.69 -0.04 9.79
CA THR A 71 -0.83 0.21 11.23
C THR A 71 -1.20 -1.07 12.00
N GLU A 72 -1.77 -2.07 11.32
CA GLU A 72 -2.15 -3.36 11.91
C GLU A 72 -1.00 -4.40 11.97
N SER A 73 0.24 -4.01 11.65
CA SER A 73 1.45 -4.85 11.71
C SER A 73 2.41 -4.41 12.81
#